data_AF-U7QAI2-F1
#
_entry.id   AF-U7QAI2-F1
#
_cell.length_a   1.000
_cell.length_b   1.000
_cell.length_c   1.000
_cell.angle_alpha   90.00
_cell.angle_beta   90.00
_cell.angle_gamma   90.00
#
_symmetry.space_group_name_H-M   'P 1'
#
loop_
_entity.id
_entity.type
_entity.pdbx_description
1 polymer ?
#
loop_
_entity_poly.entity_id
_entity_poly.type
_entity_poly.pdbx_seq_one_letter_code
_entity_poly.pdbx_strand_id
1 'polypeptide(L)'
;MSIPILVNFSHRLTIPTLAHEVEVSGDVAATFHLEPNHNPKAGETAQIWFALTRRGGAIIPLEQCNCKLAVYRQPRQAEDQPMMTPTLKAISAEKYQGIPGTDVVFPKAGSYELELSGTPKTETNFKPFKFSYSVTVR
;
A
#
# COMPACT_ATOMS: atom_id res chain seq x y z
N MET A 1 45.89 6.86 -40.73
CA MET A 1 44.43 7.05 -40.71
C MET A 1 43.85 6.03 -39.74
N SER A 2 43.44 6.47 -38.55
CA SER A 2 42.80 5.61 -37.55
C SER A 2 41.68 6.43 -36.92
N ILE A 3 40.43 6.05 -37.20
CA ILE A 3 39.22 6.70 -36.70
C ILE A 3 38.84 6.03 -35.37
N PRO A 4 38.57 6.79 -34.29
CA PRO A 4 38.16 6.21 -33.02
C PRO A 4 36.67 5.82 -33.05
N ILE A 5 36.34 4.62 -32.57
CA ILE A 5 34.96 4.21 -32.30
C ILE A 5 34.60 4.69 -30.89
N LEU A 6 33.80 5.76 -30.82
CA LEU A 6 33.14 6.18 -29.59
C LEU A 6 31.89 5.32 -29.39
N VAL A 7 31.94 4.40 -28.42
CA VAL A 7 30.77 3.66 -27.95
C VAL A 7 30.04 4.54 -26.93
N ASN A 8 28.93 5.15 -27.35
CA ASN A 8 28.03 5.89 -26.46
C ASN A 8 27.19 4.89 -25.66
N PHE A 9 27.59 4.64 -24.41
CA PHE A 9 26.80 3.88 -23.44
C PHE A 9 25.73 4.80 -22.81
N SER A 10 24.59 4.95 -23.50
CA SER A 10 23.41 5.60 -22.93
C SER A 10 22.77 4.70 -21.87
N HIS A 11 23.21 4.81 -20.61
CA HIS A 11 22.54 4.20 -19.47
C HIS A 11 21.22 4.94 -19.22
N ARG A 12 20.09 4.30 -19.56
CA ARG A 12 18.76 4.76 -19.12
C ARG A 12 18.63 4.46 -17.63
N LEU A 13 18.76 5.49 -16.80
CA LEU A 13 18.38 5.43 -15.39
C LEU A 13 16.85 5.26 -15.33
N THR A 14 16.38 4.05 -15.05
CA THR A 14 14.98 3.83 -14.66
C THR A 14 14.83 4.35 -13.24
N ILE A 15 14.30 5.57 -13.09
CA ILE A 15 13.84 6.06 -11.79
C ILE A 15 12.62 5.20 -11.43
N PRO A 16 12.67 4.40 -10.35
CA PRO A 16 11.47 3.70 -9.89
C PRO A 16 10.42 4.75 -9.56
N THR A 17 9.29 4.72 -10.28
CA THR A 17 8.12 5.51 -9.92
C THR A 17 7.50 4.84 -8.71
N LEU A 18 7.78 5.36 -7.51
CA LEU A 18 6.99 5.04 -6.32
C LEU A 18 5.60 5.62 -6.58
N ALA A 19 4.66 4.76 -6.96
CA ALA A 19 3.32 5.17 -7.33
C ALA A 19 2.43 5.19 -6.09
N HIS A 20 2.60 6.16 -5.22
CA HIS A 20 1.73 6.29 -4.05
C HIS A 20 0.30 6.63 -4.47
N GLU A 21 -0.66 5.83 -4.02
CA GLU A 21 -2.08 6.14 -4.17
C GLU A 21 -2.57 6.83 -2.89
N VAL A 22 -3.23 7.98 -3.03
CA VAL A 22 -3.71 8.76 -1.89
C VAL A 22 -5.23 8.84 -1.92
N GLU A 23 -5.85 8.36 -0.85
CA GLU A 23 -7.29 8.39 -0.64
C GLU A 23 -7.66 9.21 0.60
N VAL A 24 -8.84 9.84 0.61
CA VAL A 24 -9.30 10.73 1.71
C VAL A 24 -10.73 10.38 2.13
N SER A 25 -10.95 10.20 3.43
CA SER A 25 -12.25 9.92 4.03
C SER A 25 -12.40 10.72 5.31
N GLY A 26 -13.34 11.68 5.32
CA GLY A 26 -13.56 12.56 6.46
C GLY A 26 -12.34 13.44 6.76
N ASP A 27 -11.68 13.19 7.89
CA ASP A 27 -10.46 13.88 8.32
C ASP A 27 -9.21 13.00 8.22
N VAL A 28 -9.31 11.80 7.63
CA VAL A 28 -8.20 10.86 7.42
C VAL A 28 -7.80 10.82 5.95
N ALA A 29 -6.50 10.90 5.69
CA ALA A 29 -5.90 10.59 4.40
C ALA A 29 -4.96 9.39 4.54
N ALA A 30 -4.90 8.55 3.51
CA ALA A 30 -4.04 7.38 3.48
C ALA A 30 -3.19 7.39 2.22
N THR A 31 -1.87 7.37 2.41
CA THR A 31 -0.90 7.06 1.35
C THR A 31 -0.63 5.57 1.36
N PHE A 32 -1.01 4.88 0.29
CA PHE A 32 -0.81 3.44 0.12
C PHE A 32 0.46 3.16 -0.69
N HIS A 33 1.21 2.15 -0.25
CA HIS A 33 2.30 1.58 -1.03
C HIS A 33 2.31 0.05 -0.96
N LEU A 34 2.72 -0.56 -2.07
CA LEU A 34 2.85 -2.00 -2.22
C LEU A 34 4.20 -2.35 -2.83
N GLU A 35 5.02 -3.10 -2.11
CA GLU A 35 6.35 -3.48 -2.56
C GLU A 35 6.37 -4.82 -3.32
N PRO A 36 7.29 -4.97 -4.29
CA PRO A 36 8.18 -3.94 -4.82
C PRO A 36 7.48 -3.04 -5.86
N ASN A 37 7.57 -1.71 -5.70
CA ASN A 37 7.18 -0.71 -6.72
C ASN A 37 5.78 -0.90 -7.34
N HIS A 38 4.76 -1.20 -6.53
CA HIS A 38 3.39 -1.50 -6.94
C HIS A 38 3.24 -2.64 -7.97
N ASN A 39 4.23 -3.53 -8.02
CA ASN A 39 4.29 -4.63 -8.99
C ASN A 39 4.61 -5.97 -8.31
N PRO A 40 3.74 -6.42 -7.37
CA PRO A 40 3.92 -7.69 -6.67
C PRO A 40 3.81 -8.86 -7.65
N LYS A 41 4.50 -9.95 -7.34
CA LYS A 41 4.36 -11.21 -8.07
C LYS A 41 3.63 -12.25 -7.23
N ALA A 42 2.87 -13.10 -7.90
CA ALA A 42 2.24 -14.23 -7.28
C ALA A 42 3.27 -15.20 -6.68
N GLY A 43 3.00 -15.69 -5.48
CA GLY A 43 3.87 -16.62 -4.76
C GLY A 43 5.11 -15.98 -4.11
N GLU A 44 5.38 -14.70 -4.34
CA GLU A 44 6.45 -13.95 -3.68
C GLU A 44 5.89 -13.08 -2.54
N THR A 45 6.70 -12.84 -1.52
CA THR A 45 6.34 -11.91 -0.43
C THR A 45 6.34 -10.48 -0.96
N ALA A 46 5.26 -9.77 -0.70
CA ALA A 46 5.08 -8.35 -0.95
C ALA A 46 4.78 -7.63 0.37
N GLN A 47 5.33 -6.44 0.56
CA GLN A 47 5.03 -5.62 1.74
C GLN A 47 4.00 -4.57 1.38
N ILE A 48 2.93 -4.48 2.17
CA ILE A 48 1.92 -3.43 2.09
C ILE A 48 2.11 -2.49 3.26
N TRP A 49 2.03 -1.19 3.03
CA TRP A 49 1.94 -0.22 4.11
C TRP A 49 1.05 0.98 3.76
N PHE A 50 0.52 1.60 4.80
CA PHE A 50 -0.41 2.73 4.70
C PHE A 50 0.05 3.86 5.63
N ALA A 51 0.54 4.97 5.09
CA ALA A 51 0.77 6.16 5.90
C ALA A 51 -0.55 6.90 6.11
N LEU A 52 -1.15 6.70 7.29
CA LEU A 52 -2.37 7.37 7.70
C LEU A 52 -2.05 8.73 8.30
N THR A 53 -2.77 9.76 7.88
CA THR A 53 -2.63 11.12 8.42
C THR A 53 -3.98 11.76 8.68
N ARG A 54 -4.04 12.65 9.67
CA ARG A 54 -5.18 13.55 9.88
C ARG A 54 -5.04 14.78 9.01
N ARG A 55 -6.13 15.55 8.87
CA ARG A 55 -6.07 16.92 8.36
C ARG A 55 -4.95 17.70 9.07
N GLY A 56 -4.08 18.34 8.29
CA GLY A 56 -2.87 19.01 8.79
C GLY A 56 -1.60 18.15 8.77
N GLY A 57 -1.70 16.88 8.36
CA GLY A 57 -0.55 16.02 8.09
C GLY A 57 -0.02 15.24 9.30
N ALA A 58 -0.67 15.34 10.46
CA ALA A 58 -0.30 14.57 11.65
C ALA A 58 -0.51 13.06 11.41
N ILE A 59 0.52 12.25 11.65
CA ILE A 59 0.46 10.78 11.46
C ILE A 59 -0.53 10.15 12.45
N ILE A 60 -1.31 9.18 11.97
CA ILE A 60 -2.11 8.27 12.78
C ILE A 60 -1.34 6.95 12.90
N PRO A 61 -0.65 6.68 14.03
CA PRO A 61 0.06 5.43 14.21
C PRO A 61 -0.92 4.25 14.39
N LEU A 62 -0.50 3.04 14.01
CA LEU A 62 -1.32 1.82 14.15
C LEU A 62 -1.77 1.59 15.59
N GLU A 63 -0.96 1.98 16.58
CA GLU A 63 -1.31 1.85 17.99
C GLU A 63 -2.62 2.59 18.34
N GLN A 64 -2.96 3.66 17.63
CA GLN A 64 -4.16 4.47 17.83
C GLN A 64 -5.35 4.02 16.96
N CYS A 65 -5.15 3.06 16.06
CA CYS A 65 -6.16 2.62 15.09
C CYS A 65 -6.58 1.16 15.32
N ASN A 66 -7.88 0.91 15.35
CA ASN A 66 -8.45 -0.43 15.14
C ASN A 66 -8.48 -0.76 13.64
N CYS A 67 -7.32 -0.70 13.01
CA CYS A 67 -7.18 -0.86 11.57
C CYS A 67 -7.33 -2.33 11.17
N LYS A 68 -8.05 -2.59 10.08
CA LYS A 68 -8.23 -3.91 9.47
C LYS A 68 -7.95 -3.82 7.98
N LEU A 69 -7.24 -4.81 7.47
CA LEU A 69 -7.01 -5.01 6.04
C LEU A 69 -7.75 -6.26 5.59
N ALA A 70 -8.56 -6.12 4.55
CA ALA A 70 -9.22 -7.20 3.85
C ALA A 70 -8.76 -7.21 2.39
N VAL A 71 -8.45 -8.38 1.84
CA VAL A 71 -8.01 -8.52 0.46
C VAL A 71 -8.99 -9.42 -0.28
N TYR A 72 -9.51 -8.91 -1.39
CA TYR A 72 -10.48 -9.57 -2.24
C TYR A 72 -9.85 -9.85 -3.60
N ARG A 73 -10.20 -10.99 -4.20
CA ARG A 73 -9.88 -11.25 -5.61
C ARG A 73 -10.97 -10.63 -6.47
N GLN A 74 -10.59 -10.03 -7.60
CA GLN A 74 -11.55 -9.46 -8.55
C GLN A 74 -11.88 -10.44 -9.69
N PRO A 75 -13.11 -10.42 -10.24
CA PRO A 75 -14.23 -9.55 -9.84
C PRO A 75 -14.85 -9.97 -8.50
N ARG A 76 -15.30 -8.99 -7.71
CA ARG A 76 -15.92 -9.17 -6.40
C ARG A 76 -17.42 -8.85 -6.44
N GLN A 77 -18.25 -9.66 -5.78
CA GLN A 77 -19.66 -9.36 -5.46
C GLN A 77 -19.80 -8.77 -4.04
N ALA A 78 -20.90 -8.07 -3.77
CA ALA A 78 -21.10 -7.38 -2.48
C ALA A 78 -20.97 -8.31 -1.26
N GLU A 79 -21.43 -9.56 -1.40
CA GLU A 79 -21.46 -10.57 -0.33
C GLU A 79 -20.16 -11.39 -0.21
N ASP A 80 -19.20 -11.17 -1.12
CA ASP A 80 -17.96 -11.94 -1.13
C ASP A 80 -17.17 -11.69 0.15
N GLN A 81 -16.70 -12.79 0.74
CA GLN A 81 -15.79 -12.77 1.87
C GLN A 81 -14.36 -12.46 1.40
N PRO A 82 -13.55 -11.80 2.23
CA PRO A 82 -12.16 -11.56 1.89
C PRO A 82 -11.41 -12.89 1.73
N MET A 83 -10.57 -12.97 0.70
CA MET A 83 -9.68 -14.11 0.48
C MET A 83 -8.63 -14.20 1.59
N MET A 84 -8.23 -13.06 2.15
CA MET A 84 -7.27 -12.97 3.26
C MET A 84 -7.52 -11.70 4.09
N THR A 85 -7.23 -11.80 5.38
CA THR A 85 -7.32 -10.70 6.35
C THR A 85 -5.98 -10.54 7.09
N PRO A 86 -4.94 -10.01 6.42
CA PRO A 86 -3.60 -9.92 7.01
C PRO A 86 -3.60 -9.11 8.30
N THR A 87 -2.88 -9.60 9.31
CA THR A 87 -2.68 -8.82 10.54
C THR A 87 -1.73 -7.65 10.24
N LEU A 88 -2.16 -6.45 10.61
CA LEU A 88 -1.35 -5.24 10.52
C LEU A 88 -0.40 -5.17 11.72
N LYS A 89 0.86 -4.82 11.45
CA LYS A 89 1.91 -4.52 12.42
C LYS A 89 2.41 -3.10 12.23
N ALA A 90 2.92 -2.50 13.29
CA ALA A 90 3.53 -1.18 13.21
C ALA A 90 4.90 -1.33 12.52
N ILE A 91 5.12 -0.57 11.45
CA ILE A 91 6.40 -0.54 10.73
C ILE A 91 6.90 0.90 10.58
N SER A 92 8.15 1.03 10.12
CA SER A 92 8.68 2.29 9.60
C SER A 92 9.03 2.11 8.13
N ALA A 93 8.57 3.04 7.29
CA ALA A 93 8.83 3.05 5.86
C ALA A 93 8.97 4.50 5.39
N GLU A 94 9.95 4.75 4.51
CA GLU A 94 10.32 6.10 4.09
C GLU A 94 10.55 7.03 5.30
N LYS A 95 9.76 8.11 5.41
CA LYS A 95 9.77 9.07 6.52
C LYS A 95 8.75 8.75 7.62
N TYR A 96 7.92 7.73 7.44
CA TYR A 96 6.82 7.42 8.34
C TYR A 96 7.21 6.38 9.38
N GLN A 97 6.71 6.54 10.60
CA GLN A 97 6.98 5.64 11.73
C GLN A 97 5.68 5.19 12.38
N GLY A 98 5.66 3.95 12.85
CA GLY A 98 4.51 3.37 13.55
C GLY A 98 3.28 3.17 12.67
N ILE A 99 3.43 3.19 11.34
CA ILE A 99 2.31 3.09 10.40
C ILE A 99 1.82 1.64 10.26
N PRO A 100 0.55 1.44 9.91
CA PRO A 100 0.06 0.11 9.54
C PRO A 100 0.82 -0.47 8.34
N GLY A 101 1.37 -1.66 8.51
CA GLY A 101 1.94 -2.44 7.42
C GLY A 101 1.86 -3.94 7.66
N THR A 102 2.08 -4.74 6.62
CA THR A 102 2.01 -6.20 6.70
C THR A 102 2.72 -6.83 5.50
N ASP A 103 3.19 -8.06 5.66
CA ASP A 103 3.76 -8.84 4.57
C ASP A 103 2.70 -9.83 4.09
N VAL A 104 2.51 -9.92 2.78
CA VAL A 104 1.50 -10.76 2.14
C VAL A 104 2.12 -11.59 1.02
N VAL A 105 1.51 -12.75 0.73
CA VAL A 105 1.80 -13.53 -0.46
C VAL A 105 0.50 -13.68 -1.24
N PHE A 106 0.43 -13.08 -2.42
CA PHE A 106 -0.70 -13.26 -3.32
C PHE A 106 -0.58 -14.64 -3.98
N PRO A 107 -1.60 -15.53 -3.89
CA PRO A 107 -1.44 -16.91 -4.34
C PRO A 107 -1.45 -17.07 -5.86
N LYS A 108 -2.02 -16.10 -6.60
CA LYS A 108 -2.18 -16.15 -8.06
C LYS A 108 -1.99 -14.76 -8.66
N ALA A 109 -1.62 -14.72 -9.93
CA ALA A 109 -1.67 -13.51 -10.72
C ALA A 109 -3.14 -13.08 -10.95
N GLY A 110 -3.34 -11.79 -11.17
CA GLY A 110 -4.63 -11.17 -11.46
C GLY A 110 -4.91 -9.93 -10.63
N SER A 111 -6.15 -9.45 -10.72
CA SER A 111 -6.60 -8.25 -10.04
C SER A 111 -7.12 -8.55 -8.64
N TYR A 112 -6.77 -7.68 -7.70
CA TYR A 112 -7.18 -7.73 -6.31
C TYR A 112 -7.68 -6.35 -5.87
N GLU A 113 -8.54 -6.33 -4.85
CA GLU A 113 -8.93 -5.13 -4.13
C GLU A 113 -8.45 -5.26 -2.68
N LEU A 114 -7.74 -4.24 -2.21
CA LEU A 114 -7.31 -4.11 -0.82
C LEU A 114 -8.23 -3.09 -0.15
N GLU A 115 -8.98 -3.55 0.84
CA GLU A 115 -9.90 -2.73 1.61
C GLU A 115 -9.27 -2.45 2.99
N LEU A 116 -8.84 -1.21 3.22
CA LEU A 116 -8.36 -0.75 4.52
C LEU A 116 -9.49 -0.01 5.24
N SER A 117 -9.80 -0.42 6.46
CA SER A 117 -10.77 0.28 7.31
C SER A 117 -10.21 0.50 8.70
N GLY A 118 -10.74 1.50 9.42
CA GLY A 118 -10.29 1.78 10.77
C GLY A 118 -11.24 2.65 11.57
N THR A 119 -11.21 2.45 12.89
CA THR A 119 -11.81 3.33 13.89
C THR A 119 -10.76 3.75 14.91
N PRO A 120 -10.90 4.91 15.56
CA PRO A 120 -9.98 5.30 16.63
C PRO A 120 -10.13 4.36 17.83
N LYS A 121 -9.01 4.02 18.50
CA LYS A 121 -9.04 3.21 19.74
C LYS A 121 -9.55 3.99 20.96
N THR A 122 -9.32 5.28 20.97
CA THR A 122 -9.81 6.21 22.01
C THR A 122 -10.65 7.27 21.31
N GLU A 123 -11.84 7.54 21.83
CA GLU A 123 -12.73 8.56 21.25
C GLU A 123 -11.99 9.89 21.15
N THR A 124 -12.18 10.61 20.04
CA THR A 124 -11.58 11.91 19.63
C THR A 124 -10.27 11.92 18.80
N ASN A 125 -9.74 10.78 18.36
CA ASN A 125 -8.53 10.80 17.53
C ASN A 125 -8.79 11.12 16.04
N PHE A 126 -9.66 10.38 15.36
CA PHE A 126 -9.98 10.63 13.95
C PHE A 126 -11.33 10.00 13.61
N LYS A 127 -11.97 10.38 12.50
CA LYS A 127 -13.24 9.79 12.06
C LYS A 127 -13.02 8.37 11.50
N PRO A 128 -13.97 7.43 11.70
CA PRO A 128 -13.94 6.15 11.02
C PRO A 128 -13.76 6.31 9.51
N PHE A 129 -12.97 5.43 8.89
CA PHE A 129 -12.65 5.50 7.48
C PHE A 129 -12.68 4.11 6.82
N LYS A 130 -12.79 4.14 5.49
CA LYS A 130 -12.69 2.98 4.60
C LYS A 130 -12.10 3.42 3.27
N PHE A 131 -11.09 2.70 2.79
CA PHE A 131 -10.40 2.92 1.52
C PHE A 131 -10.32 1.61 0.74
N SER A 132 -10.42 1.69 -0.59
CA SER A 132 -10.28 0.55 -1.49
C SER A 132 -9.20 0.85 -2.52
N TYR A 133 -8.24 -0.05 -2.68
CA TYR A 133 -7.13 0.09 -3.62
C TYR A 133 -7.12 -1.07 -4.60
N SER A 134 -7.06 -0.76 -5.89
CA SER A 134 -6.96 -1.79 -6.94
C SER A 134 -5.50 -2.18 -7.18
N VAL A 135 -5.20 -3.47 -7.07
CA VAL A 135 -3.84 -4.01 -7.24
C VAL A 135 -3.86 -5.04 -8.36
N THR A 136 -2.85 -4.98 -9.24
CA THR A 136 -2.58 -6.03 -10.21
C THR A 136 -1.35 -6.82 -9.78
N VAL A 137 -1.51 -8.13 -9.63
CA VAL A 137 -0.44 -9.09 -9.32
C VAL A 137 -0.09 -9.83 -10.60
N ARG A 138 1.21 -9.98 -10.86
CA ARG A 138 1.72 -10.70 -12.05
C ARG A 138 2.23 -12.10 -11.74
#